data_AF-A0A4Q3CPH8-F1
#
_entry.id   AF-A0A4Q3CPH8-F1
#
_cell.length_a   1.000
_cell.length_b   1.000
_cell.length_c   1.000
_cell.angle_alpha   90.00
_cell.angle_beta   90.00
_cell.angle_gamma   90.00
#
_symmetry.space_group_name_H-M   'P 1'
#
loop_
_entity.id
_entity.type
_entity.pdbx_description
1 polymer ?
#
loop_
_entity_poly.entity_id
_entity_poly.type
_entity_poly.pdbx_seq_one_letter_code
_entity_poly.pdbx_strand_id
1 'polypeptide(L)'
;GNDYGFEQIFTRQLEALAHPCDLFIGISTSGNSSNIIKAFESAKQIGCKTLGLSGRDGGKMANLCDLNIVVPSDITARIQEMHILIGHIFCKAVDDLY
;
A
#
# COMPACT_ATOMS: atom_id res chain seq x y z
N GLY A 1 9.63 -20.97 3.43
CA GLY A 1 8.69 -20.45 2.41
C GLY A 1 8.89 -21.24 1.15
N ASN A 2 7.95 -22.13 0.82
CA ASN A 2 7.90 -22.82 -0.49
C ASN A 2 6.50 -23.37 -0.82
N ASP A 3 5.57 -23.40 0.14
CA ASP A 3 4.23 -23.99 -0.07
C ASP A 3 3.14 -23.00 -0.51
N TYR A 4 3.43 -21.70 -0.48
CA TYR A 4 2.47 -20.64 -0.81
C TYR A 4 3.18 -19.59 -1.67
N GLY A 5 2.64 -19.29 -2.86
CA GLY A 5 3.29 -18.40 -3.82
C GLY A 5 3.60 -17.03 -3.21
N PHE A 6 4.71 -16.42 -3.64
CA PHE A 6 5.19 -15.10 -3.17
C PHE A 6 4.10 -14.01 -3.18
N GLU A 7 3.08 -14.19 -4.01
CA GLU A 7 1.89 -13.34 -4.10
C GLU A 7 1.05 -13.28 -2.81
N GLN A 8 1.14 -14.25 -1.89
CA GLN A 8 0.36 -14.26 -0.65
C GLN A 8 1.17 -13.84 0.59
N ILE A 9 2.40 -13.37 0.41
CA ILE A 9 3.32 -13.09 1.53
C ILE A 9 2.78 -12.06 2.52
N PHE A 10 2.00 -11.08 2.06
CA PHE A 10 1.40 -10.04 2.90
C PHE A 10 0.00 -10.38 3.39
N THR A 11 -0.79 -11.10 2.59
CA THR A 11 -2.15 -11.54 2.93
C THR A 11 -2.17 -12.26 4.28
N ARG A 12 -1.24 -13.19 4.52
CA ARG A 12 -1.17 -13.93 5.78
C ARG A 12 -0.89 -13.07 7.00
N GLN A 13 -0.06 -12.04 6.82
CA GLN A 13 0.25 -11.11 7.90
C GLN A 13 -0.99 -10.28 8.25
N LEU A 14 -1.74 -9.85 7.23
CA LEU A 14 -3.01 -9.14 7.41
C LEU A 14 -4.05 -10.01 8.11
N GLU A 15 -4.28 -11.23 7.63
CA GLU A 15 -5.24 -12.16 8.24
C GLU A 15 -4.92 -12.47 9.71
N ALA A 16 -3.63 -12.48 10.08
CA ALA A 16 -3.20 -12.77 11.44
C ALA A 16 -3.17 -11.56 12.38
N LEU A 17 -2.91 -10.35 11.85
CA LEU A 17 -2.58 -9.17 12.67
C LEU A 17 -3.59 -8.02 12.55
N ALA A 18 -4.31 -7.91 11.43
CA ALA A 18 -5.17 -6.77 11.17
C ALA A 18 -6.57 -6.95 11.75
N HIS A 19 -7.14 -5.84 12.22
CA HIS A 19 -8.50 -5.75 12.71
C HIS A 19 -9.35 -4.81 11.85
N PRO A 20 -10.69 -4.92 11.91
CA PRO A 20 -11.57 -3.94 11.29
C PRO A 20 -11.21 -2.52 11.75
N CYS A 21 -11.28 -1.55 10.83
CA CYS A 21 -10.88 -0.15 11.02
C CYS A 21 -9.38 0.14 11.11
N ASP A 22 -8.49 -0.87 11.09
CA ASP A 22 -7.07 -0.61 10.90
C ASP A 22 -6.79 0.01 9.52
N LEU A 23 -5.65 0.68 9.38
CA LEU A 23 -5.20 1.23 8.11
C LEU A 23 -4.10 0.35 7.50
N PHE A 24 -4.39 -0.23 6.33
CA PHE A 24 -3.37 -0.87 5.51
C PHE A 24 -2.77 0.13 4.51
N ILE A 25 -1.44 0.27 4.54
CA ILE A 25 -0.69 1.10 3.59
C ILE A 25 0.14 0.20 2.67
N GLY A 26 -0.22 0.15 1.39
CA GLY A 26 0.50 -0.61 0.36
C GLY A 26 1.38 0.29 -0.48
N ILE A 27 2.63 -0.14 -0.74
CA ILE A 27 3.61 0.61 -1.54
C ILE A 27 3.99 -0.18 -2.78
N SER A 28 3.80 0.41 -3.96
CA SER A 28 4.27 -0.17 -5.23
C SER A 28 4.49 0.93 -6.26
N THR A 29 5.72 1.09 -6.73
CA THR A 29 6.05 2.14 -7.72
C THR A 29 5.30 1.99 -9.05
N SER A 30 4.88 0.76 -9.39
CA SER A 30 4.08 0.48 -10.59
C SER A 30 2.58 0.37 -10.32
N GLY A 31 2.15 0.29 -9.06
CA GLY A 31 0.77 0.01 -8.69
C GLY A 31 0.25 -1.38 -9.08
N ASN A 32 1.14 -2.30 -9.50
CA ASN A 32 0.77 -3.56 -10.17
C ASN A 32 1.35 -4.83 -9.53
N SER A 33 2.10 -4.71 -8.43
CA SER A 33 2.73 -5.86 -7.76
C SER A 33 1.67 -6.83 -7.24
N SER A 34 1.63 -8.06 -7.77
CA SER A 34 0.54 -9.02 -7.47
C SER A 34 0.39 -9.35 -5.98
N ASN A 35 1.50 -9.35 -5.24
CA ASN A 35 1.49 -9.52 -3.79
C ASN A 35 0.82 -8.38 -3.03
N ILE A 36 1.00 -7.13 -3.49
CA ILE A 36 0.35 -5.95 -2.92
C ILE A 36 -1.13 -5.92 -3.30
N ILE A 37 -1.47 -6.31 -4.54
CA ILE A 37 -2.86 -6.40 -4.99
C ILE A 37 -3.67 -7.38 -4.13
N LYS A 38 -3.16 -8.59 -3.88
CA LYS A 38 -3.80 -9.56 -2.99
C LYS A 38 -3.86 -9.09 -1.53
N ALA A 39 -2.89 -8.30 -1.09
CA ALA A 39 -2.91 -7.68 0.23
C ALA A 39 -4.06 -6.66 0.36
N PHE A 40 -4.27 -5.80 -0.63
CA PHE A 40 -5.39 -4.85 -0.65
C PHE A 40 -6.75 -5.57 -0.63
N GLU A 41 -6.90 -6.63 -1.43
CA GLU A 41 -8.13 -7.43 -1.44
C GLU A 41 -8.42 -8.02 -0.04
N SER A 42 -7.40 -8.58 0.61
CA SER A 42 -7.50 -9.15 1.96
C SER A 42 -7.79 -8.09 3.03
N ALA A 43 -7.07 -6.96 3.02
CA ALA A 43 -7.31 -5.85 3.94
C ALA A 43 -8.76 -5.34 3.84
N LYS A 44 -9.30 -5.24 2.61
CA LYS A 44 -10.69 -4.84 2.38
C LYS A 44 -11.69 -5.87 2.92
N GLN A 45 -11.42 -7.17 2.77
CA GLN A 45 -12.26 -8.23 3.32
C GLN A 45 -12.29 -8.21 4.86
N ILE A 46 -11.17 -7.88 5.50
CA ILE A 46 -11.06 -7.74 6.95
C ILE A 46 -11.81 -6.49 7.46
N GLY A 47 -12.02 -5.50 6.60
CA GLY A 47 -12.66 -4.23 6.95
C GLY A 47 -11.67 -3.13 7.33
N CYS A 48 -10.41 -3.25 6.91
CA CYS A 48 -9.42 -2.19 7.03
C CYS A 48 -9.72 -1.04 6.07
N LYS A 49 -9.29 0.17 6.43
CA LYS A 49 -9.09 1.27 5.47
C LYS A 49 -7.83 0.99 4.65
N THR A 50 -7.81 1.46 3.41
CA THR A 50 -6.74 1.14 2.45
C THR A 50 -6.16 2.39 1.80
N LEU A 51 -4.84 2.55 1.92
CA LEU A 51 -4.07 3.64 1.32
C LEU A 51 -2.96 3.08 0.43
N GLY A 52 -2.89 3.54 -0.82
CA GLY A 52 -1.84 3.21 -1.76
C GLY A 52 -0.81 4.34 -1.91
N LEU A 53 0.47 3.99 -1.93
CA LEU A 53 1.55 4.85 -2.45
C LEU A 53 2.06 4.22 -3.75
N SER A 54 1.82 4.90 -4.87
CA SER A 54 2.21 4.41 -6.19
C SER A 54 2.83 5.50 -7.05
N GLY A 55 3.12 5.20 -8.31
CA GLY A 55 3.54 6.17 -9.32
C GLY A 55 3.02 5.76 -10.68
N ARG A 56 3.57 6.34 -11.76
CA ARG A 56 3.07 6.16 -13.13
C ARG A 56 1.59 6.57 -13.23
N ASP A 57 0.75 5.66 -13.71
CA ASP A 57 -0.70 5.76 -13.81
C ASP A 57 -1.44 5.22 -12.57
N GLY A 58 -0.70 4.79 -11.54
CA GLY A 58 -1.26 4.19 -10.32
C GLY A 58 -1.63 2.70 -10.45
N GLY A 59 -1.54 2.11 -11.65
CA GLY A 59 -1.78 0.70 -11.90
C GLY A 59 -3.12 0.17 -11.38
N LYS A 60 -3.17 -1.14 -11.09
CA LYS A 60 -4.34 -1.81 -10.50
C LYS A 60 -4.71 -1.24 -9.12
N MET A 61 -3.75 -0.73 -8.35
CA MET A 61 -3.99 -0.12 -7.04
C MET A 61 -4.99 1.05 -7.09
N ALA A 62 -5.05 1.80 -8.19
CA ALA A 62 -5.96 2.94 -8.35
C ALA A 62 -7.44 2.58 -8.13
N ASN A 63 -7.85 1.35 -8.45
CA ASN A 63 -9.23 0.88 -8.30
C ASN A 63 -9.47 0.00 -7.05
N LEU A 64 -8.42 -0.28 -6.27
CA LEU A 64 -8.47 -1.20 -5.13
C LEU A 64 -8.35 -0.48 -3.79
N CYS A 65 -7.64 0.65 -3.76
CA CYS A 65 -7.45 1.43 -2.54
C CYS A 65 -8.61 2.42 -2.34
N ASP A 66 -8.94 2.75 -1.09
CA ASP A 66 -9.84 3.86 -0.78
C ASP A 66 -9.22 5.21 -1.20
N LEU A 67 -7.91 5.33 -1.06
CA LEU A 67 -7.10 6.45 -1.56
C LEU A 67 -5.79 5.93 -2.14
N ASN A 68 -5.36 6.47 -3.28
CA ASN A 68 -4.05 6.17 -3.86
C ASN A 68 -3.31 7.47 -4.19
N ILE A 69 -2.16 7.69 -3.54
CA ILE A 69 -1.28 8.82 -3.84
C ILE A 69 -0.34 8.37 -4.96
N VAL A 70 -0.60 8.87 -6.16
CA VAL A 70 0.17 8.56 -7.37
C VAL A 70 1.24 9.62 -7.59
N VAL A 71 2.51 9.25 -7.45
CA VAL A 71 3.64 10.13 -7.77
C VAL A 71 3.70 10.31 -9.30
N PRO A 72 3.71 11.56 -9.82
CA PRO A 72 3.68 11.86 -11.24
C PRO A 72 5.06 11.67 -11.89
N SER A 73 5.53 10.44 -11.92
CA SER A 73 6.82 10.04 -12.49
C SER A 73 6.75 8.59 -12.95
N ASP A 74 7.44 8.29 -14.05
CA ASP A 74 7.64 6.91 -14.53
C ASP A 74 8.95 6.29 -14.06
N ILE A 75 9.82 7.09 -13.43
CA ILE A 75 11.14 6.67 -12.96
C ILE A 75 11.01 6.10 -11.55
N THR A 76 11.20 4.79 -11.39
CA THR A 76 11.11 4.06 -10.11
C THR A 76 11.88 4.74 -8.97
N ALA A 77 13.12 5.18 -9.21
CA ALA A 77 13.95 5.81 -8.18
C ALA A 77 13.33 7.13 -7.67
N ARG A 78 12.80 7.97 -8.57
CA ARG A 78 12.10 9.21 -8.21
C ARG A 78 10.81 8.93 -7.45
N ILE A 79 10.08 7.87 -7.83
CA ILE A 79 8.86 7.45 -7.13
C ILE A 79 9.19 7.02 -5.69
N GLN A 80 10.26 6.24 -5.50
CA GLN A 80 10.70 5.79 -4.17
C GLN A 80 11.15 6.96 -3.27
N GLU A 81 11.89 7.92 -3.82
CA GLU A 81 12.26 9.15 -3.08
C GLU A 81 11.04 9.90 -2.59
N MET A 82 10.02 10.03 -3.44
CA MET A 82 8.76 10.68 -3.07
C MET A 82 7.97 9.88 -2.03
N HIS A 83 7.97 8.54 -2.11
CA HIS A 83 7.33 7.69 -1.09
C HIS A 83 7.98 7.89 0.29
N ILE A 84 9.30 8.05 0.36
CA ILE A 84 10.01 8.37 1.63
C ILE A 84 9.59 9.74 2.14
N LEU A 85 9.55 10.75 1.27
CA LEU A 85 9.10 12.11 1.64
C LEU A 85 7.65 12.10 2.16
N ILE A 86 6.75 11.38 1.49
CA ILE A 86 5.36 11.21 1.92
C ILE A 86 5.31 10.56 3.30
N GLY A 87 6.13 9.53 3.55
CA GLY A 87 6.26 8.90 4.86
C GLY A 87 6.66 9.90 5.95
N HIS A 88 7.65 10.77 5.69
CA HIS A 88 8.02 11.84 6.63
C HIS A 88 6.89 12.84 6.88
N ILE A 89 6.13 13.19 5.84
CA ILE A 89 4.96 14.09 5.96
C ILE A 89 3.88 13.44 6.83
N PHE A 90 3.61 12.14 6.67
CA PHE A 90 2.67 11.42 7.52
C PHE A 90 3.10 11.41 8.98
N CYS A 91 4.37 11.10 9.27
CA CYS A 91 4.90 11.17 10.62
C CYS A 91 4.69 12.58 11.22
N LYS A 92 5.08 13.63 10.50
CA LYS A 92 4.92 15.01 10.97
C LYS A 92 3.45 15.36 11.22
N ALA A 93 2.55 14.95 10.33
CA ALA A 93 1.12 15.22 10.46
C ALA A 93 0.48 14.49 11.63
N VAL A 94 0.91 13.25 11.91
CA VAL A 94 0.48 12.49 13.09
C VAL A 94 1.01 13.16 14.36
N ASP A 95 2.29 13.54 14.39
CA ASP A 95 2.90 14.20 15.54
C ASP A 95 2.22 15.54 15.87
N ASP A 96 1.76 16.29 14.86
CA ASP A 96 1.06 17.57 15.08
C ASP A 96 -0.37 17.43 15.60
N LEU A 97 -0.97 16.24 15.48
CA LEU A 97 -2.33 15.96 15.96
C LEU A 97 -2.39 15.60 17.44
N TYR A 98 -1.25 15.31 18.07
CA TYR A 98 -1.13 14.86 19.47
C TYR A 98 -0.18 15.75 20.28
#